data_AF-A0A3M1RPF3-F1
#
_entry.id   AF-A0A3M1RPF3-F1
#
_cell.length_a   1.000
_cell.length_b   1.000
_cell.length_c   1.000
_cell.angle_alpha   90.00
_cell.angle_beta   90.00
_cell.angle_gamma   90.00
#
_symmetry.space_group_name_H-M   'P 1'
#
loop_
_entity.id
_entity.type
_entity.pdbx_description
1 polymer ?
#
loop_
_entity_poly.entity_id
_entity_poly.type
_entity_poly.pdbx_seq_one_letter_code
_entity_poly.pdbx_strand_id
1 'polypeptide(L)'
;YNPATRQGEFFIYSDEKDDASGLHIHRKEGRWQYTYDYGSAMYILQERRYQVQDGLLQLILNGDTNNPLNVVDAIENFQVRALMQDGSIKTSFTPADSWTSLQALEVTLTGRTTVRGQEIRRTFSTRLFPRNILSN
;
A
#
# COMPACT_ATOMS: atom_id res chain seq x y z
N TYR A 1 0.83 -12.86 -15.11
CA TYR A 1 0.69 -14.06 -14.26
C TYR A 1 -0.05 -15.12 -15.06
N ASN A 2 0.57 -16.28 -15.27
CA ASN A 2 -0.05 -17.43 -15.93
C ASN A 2 -0.61 -18.35 -14.84
N PRO A 3 -1.94 -18.56 -14.75
CA PRO A 3 -2.54 -19.37 -13.70
C PRO A 3 -2.25 -20.88 -13.86
N ALA A 4 -2.00 -21.35 -15.09
CA ALA A 4 -1.70 -22.76 -15.36
C ALA A 4 -0.29 -23.12 -14.88
N THR A 5 0.70 -22.26 -15.14
CA THR A 5 2.10 -22.49 -14.74
C THR A 5 2.46 -21.83 -13.40
N ARG A 6 1.58 -21.00 -12.85
CA ARG A 6 1.80 -20.14 -11.68
C ARG A 6 3.00 -19.19 -11.81
N GLN A 7 3.40 -18.89 -13.05
CA GLN A 7 4.52 -17.99 -13.32
C GLN A 7 4.04 -16.54 -13.40
N GLY A 8 4.75 -15.63 -12.74
CA GLY A 8 4.49 -14.20 -12.79
C GLY A 8 5.76 -13.42 -12.49
N GLU A 9 5.78 -12.17 -12.92
CA GLU A 9 6.85 -11.22 -12.60
C GLU A 9 6.25 -9.87 -12.26
N PHE A 10 6.93 -9.13 -11.37
CA PHE A 10 6.62 -7.73 -11.11
C PHE A 10 7.41 -6.86 -12.09
N PHE A 11 6.76 -5.83 -12.62
CA PHE A 11 7.40 -4.85 -13.48
C PHE A 11 6.75 -3.48 -13.28
N ILE A 12 7.50 -2.42 -13.59
CA ILE A 12 6.95 -1.07 -13.62
C ILE A 12 6.30 -0.89 -14.99
N TYR A 13 4.98 -0.69 -14.99
CA TYR A 13 4.22 -0.33 -16.17
C TYR A 13 4.66 1.05 -16.69
N SER A 14 4.87 1.18 -18.00
CA SER A 14 5.15 2.47 -18.64
C SER A 14 3.96 2.97 -19.45
N ASP A 15 3.50 2.14 -20.37
CA ASP A 15 2.49 2.48 -21.37
C ASP A 15 1.90 1.23 -22.01
N GLU A 16 0.82 1.44 -22.77
CA GLU A 16 0.18 0.45 -23.60
C GLU A 16 0.03 0.99 -25.02
N LYS A 17 0.19 0.10 -25.99
CA LYS A 17 -0.02 0.41 -27.40
C LYS A 17 -1.00 -0.58 -27.99
N ASP A 18 -2.10 -0.05 -28.51
CA ASP A 18 -3.06 -0.84 -29.28
C ASP A 18 -2.83 -0.56 -30.77
N ASP A 19 -2.53 -1.59 -31.54
CA ASP A 19 -2.37 -1.49 -33.00
C ASP A 19 -2.97 -2.70 -33.73
N ALA A 20 -2.85 -2.74 -35.06
CA ALA A 20 -3.43 -3.80 -35.88
C ALA A 20 -2.94 -5.22 -35.54
N SER A 21 -1.85 -5.34 -34.78
CA SER A 21 -1.32 -6.62 -34.29
C SER A 21 -1.78 -6.97 -32.87
N GLY A 22 -2.45 -6.06 -32.17
CA GLY A 22 -3.08 -6.26 -30.87
C GLY A 22 -2.65 -5.23 -29.81
N LEU A 23 -3.06 -5.51 -28.56
CA LEU A 23 -2.67 -4.75 -27.38
C LEU A 23 -1.29 -5.20 -26.89
N HIS A 24 -0.37 -4.25 -26.81
CA HIS A 24 0.99 -4.44 -26.30
C HIS A 24 1.17 -3.67 -25.00
N ILE A 25 1.74 -4.34 -24.00
CA ILE A 25 2.07 -3.72 -22.71
C ILE A 25 3.57 -3.50 -22.66
N HIS A 26 3.95 -2.26 -22.37
CA HIS A 26 5.34 -1.87 -22.23
C HIS A 26 5.72 -1.76 -20.75
N ARG A 27 6.90 -2.30 -20.45
CA ARG A 27 7.57 -2.16 -19.16
C ARG A 27 8.61 -1.07 -19.26
N LYS A 28 8.74 -0.27 -18.20
CA LYS A 28 9.67 0.87 -18.17
C LYS A 28 11.13 0.44 -18.38
N GLU A 29 11.54 -0.68 -17.78
CA GLU A 29 12.91 -1.21 -17.87
C GLU A 29 12.92 -2.75 -17.86
N GLY A 30 13.93 -3.35 -18.50
CA GLY A 30 14.18 -4.79 -18.50
C GLY A 30 13.54 -5.55 -19.68
N ARG A 31 13.64 -6.88 -19.63
CA ARG A 31 13.02 -7.82 -20.59
C ARG A 31 12.08 -8.75 -19.84
N TRP A 32 11.01 -9.18 -20.49
CA TRP A 32 10.13 -10.23 -19.98
C TRP A 32 10.95 -11.50 -19.68
N GLN A 33 10.81 -12.03 -18.47
CA GLN A 33 11.47 -13.26 -18.06
C GLN A 33 10.75 -14.49 -18.63
N TYR A 34 9.46 -14.36 -18.90
CA TYR A 34 8.60 -15.44 -19.38
C TYR A 34 7.81 -15.00 -20.60
N THR A 35 7.41 -15.98 -21.41
CA THR A 35 6.38 -15.81 -22.43
C THR A 35 5.01 -16.08 -21.79
N TYR A 36 4.06 -15.17 -22.02
CA TYR A 36 2.71 -15.26 -21.46
C TYR A 36 1.72 -15.59 -22.57
N ASP A 37 1.16 -16.79 -22.54
CA ASP A 37 0.15 -17.23 -23.52
C ASP A 37 -1.24 -16.60 -23.25
N TYR A 38 -2.15 -16.81 -24.20
CA TYR A 38 -3.56 -16.43 -24.07
C TYR A 38 -4.18 -16.98 -22.77
N GLY A 39 -4.92 -16.13 -22.05
CA GLY A 39 -5.47 -16.46 -20.72
C GLY A 39 -4.57 -16.07 -19.55
N SER A 40 -3.39 -15.51 -19.80
CA SER A 40 -2.58 -14.85 -18.76
C SER A 40 -3.29 -13.60 -18.23
N ALA A 41 -3.15 -13.34 -16.93
CA ALA A 41 -3.71 -12.17 -16.26
C ALA A 41 -2.64 -11.13 -15.94
N MET A 42 -3.01 -9.87 -16.03
CA MET A 42 -2.22 -8.74 -15.56
C MET A 42 -2.93 -8.08 -14.39
N TYR A 43 -2.15 -7.72 -13.36
CA TYR A 43 -2.65 -7.03 -12.19
C TYR A 43 -1.91 -5.71 -12.07
N ILE A 44 -2.66 -4.62 -11.99
CA ILE A 44 -2.11 -3.30 -11.68
C ILE A 44 -2.17 -3.17 -10.16
N LEU A 45 -0.99 -2.96 -9.56
CA LEU A 45 -0.86 -2.78 -8.12
C LEU A 45 -0.38 -1.36 -7.85
N GLN A 46 -1.02 -0.71 -6.89
CA GLN A 46 -0.58 0.57 -6.36
C GLN A 46 -0.06 0.35 -4.94
N GLU A 47 1.18 0.75 -4.68
CA GLU A 47 1.72 0.80 -3.33
C GLU A 47 1.43 2.17 -2.71
N ARG A 48 1.02 2.16 -1.44
CA ARG A 48 0.86 3.36 -0.61
C ARG A 48 1.61 3.15 0.69
N ARG A 49 2.63 3.96 0.95
CA ARG A 49 3.38 3.96 2.21
C ARG A 49 3.19 5.29 2.92
N TYR A 50 2.79 5.24 4.19
CA TYR A 50 2.68 6.42 5.04
C TYR A 50 3.91 6.53 5.94
N GLN A 51 4.42 7.74 6.12
CA GLN A 51 5.52 8.03 7.04
C GLN A 51 5.29 9.35 7.77
N VAL A 52 5.86 9.49 8.97
CA VAL A 52 5.92 10.79 9.66
C VAL A 52 7.33 11.33 9.53
N GLN A 53 7.45 12.54 9.00
CA GLN A 53 8.73 13.22 8.83
C GLN A 53 8.53 14.73 9.06
N ASP A 54 9.38 15.32 9.91
CA ASP A 54 9.38 16.76 10.21
C ASP A 54 8.00 17.32 10.63
N GLY A 55 7.24 16.54 11.39
CA GLY A 55 5.91 16.92 11.86
C GLY A 55 4.79 16.78 10.81
N LEU A 56 5.09 16.17 9.66
CA LEU A 56 4.14 15.92 8.58
C LEU A 56 3.86 14.42 8.46
N LEU A 57 2.59 14.05 8.31
CA LEU A 57 2.22 12.74 7.77
C LEU A 57 2.28 12.81 6.24
N GLN A 58 3.14 12.00 5.66
CA GLN A 58 3.40 11.94 4.23
C GLN A 58 2.92 10.63 3.63
N LEU A 59 2.48 10.68 2.37
CA LEU A 59 2.13 9.54 1.53
C LEU A 59 3.15 9.40 0.40
N ILE A 60 3.81 8.26 0.38
CA ILE A 60 4.70 7.80 -0.69
C ILE A 60 3.91 6.85 -1.58
N LEU A 61 3.88 7.14 -2.87
CA LEU A 61 3.20 6.34 -3.87
C LEU A 61 4.22 5.55 -4.68
N ASN A 62 4.02 4.24 -4.81
CA ASN A 62 4.84 3.37 -5.66
C ASN A 62 6.36 3.54 -5.44
N GLY A 63 6.78 3.70 -4.18
CA GLY A 63 8.18 3.87 -3.81
C GLY A 63 8.82 5.23 -4.15
N ASP A 64 8.10 6.22 -4.68
CA ASP A 64 8.67 7.56 -4.97
C ASP A 64 8.93 8.35 -3.67
N THR A 65 10.11 8.14 -3.09
CA THR A 65 10.58 8.86 -1.90
C THR A 65 11.05 10.27 -2.19
N ASN A 66 11.24 10.64 -3.46
CA ASN A 66 11.72 11.96 -3.83
C ASN A 66 10.58 12.99 -3.87
N ASN A 67 9.35 12.53 -4.13
CA ASN A 67 8.16 13.38 -4.19
C ASN A 67 7.03 12.88 -3.26
N PRO A 68 7.25 12.85 -1.93
CA PRO A 68 6.19 12.47 -1.00
C PRO A 68 5.06 13.53 -0.98
N LEU A 69 3.81 13.07 -0.85
CA LEU A 69 2.64 13.94 -0.73
C LEU A 69 2.37 14.26 0.75
N ASN A 70 2.32 15.54 1.12
CA ASN A 70 1.95 15.94 2.47
C ASN A 70 0.43 15.79 2.67
N VAL A 71 0.02 14.97 3.63
CA VAL A 71 -1.40 14.65 3.88
C VAL A 71 -1.95 15.46 5.06
N VAL A 72 -1.19 15.52 6.16
CA VAL A 72 -1.58 16.21 7.39
C VAL A 72 -0.33 16.82 8.05
N ASP A 73 -0.47 18.00 8.62
CA ASP A 73 0.58 18.68 9.39
C ASP A 73 0.42 18.49 10.91
N ALA A 74 1.39 19.04 11.66
CA ALA A 74 1.36 19.04 13.12
C ALA A 74 1.23 17.64 13.74
N ILE A 75 1.78 16.62 13.08
CA ILE A 75 1.73 15.22 13.51
C ILE A 75 2.93 14.89 14.39
N GLU A 76 2.64 14.42 15.60
CA GLU A 76 3.64 13.97 16.56
C GLU A 76 3.85 12.45 16.51
N ASN A 77 2.76 11.69 16.30
CA ASN A 77 2.81 10.23 16.33
C ASN A 77 1.78 9.63 15.36
N PHE A 78 2.18 8.55 14.68
CA PHE A 78 1.33 7.75 13.83
C PHE A 78 1.63 6.27 14.09
N GLN A 79 0.60 5.50 14.46
CA GLN A 79 0.71 4.09 14.77
C GLN A 79 -0.36 3.30 14.03
N VAL A 80 0.05 2.15 13.50
CA VAL A 80 -0.83 1.18 12.88
C VAL A 80 -0.62 -0.16 13.57
N ARG A 81 -1.72 -0.82 13.94
CA ARG A 81 -1.72 -2.17 14.50
C ARG A 81 -2.70 -3.01 13.71
N ALA A 82 -2.32 -4.25 13.45
CA ALA A 82 -3.16 -5.25 12.83
C ALA A 82 -3.78 -6.12 13.92
N LEU A 83 -5.11 -6.14 13.99
CA LEU A 83 -5.85 -7.12 14.76
C LEU A 83 -6.11 -8.33 13.86
N MET A 84 -5.66 -9.51 14.27
CA MET A 84 -5.82 -10.76 13.54
C MET A 84 -7.10 -11.49 14.00
N GLN A 85 -7.62 -12.39 13.17
CA GLN A 85 -8.83 -13.17 13.46
C GLN A 85 -8.71 -14.08 14.70
N ASP A 86 -7.49 -14.47 15.07
CA ASP A 86 -7.21 -15.21 16.31
C ASP A 86 -7.13 -14.32 17.56
N GLY A 87 -7.38 -13.01 17.40
CA GLY A 87 -7.31 -12.00 18.45
C GLY A 87 -5.90 -11.46 18.72
N SER A 88 -4.87 -11.97 18.05
CA SER A 88 -3.50 -11.46 18.20
C SER A 88 -3.34 -10.06 17.58
N ILE A 89 -2.42 -9.27 18.13
CA ILE A 89 -2.07 -7.94 17.62
C ILE A 89 -0.68 -7.98 17.01
N LYS A 90 -0.55 -7.46 15.79
CA LYS A 90 0.72 -7.32 15.09
C LYS A 90 1.02 -5.86 14.75
N THR A 91 2.29 -5.49 14.89
CA THR A 91 2.82 -4.18 14.47
C THR A 91 3.70 -4.28 13.22
N SER A 92 3.95 -5.50 12.74
CA SER A 92 4.68 -5.80 11.51
C SER A 92 4.17 -7.10 10.91
N PHE A 93 4.32 -7.24 9.59
CA PHE A 93 4.06 -8.47 8.84
C PHE A 93 5.38 -9.03 8.31
N THR A 94 5.47 -10.35 8.30
CA THR A 94 6.54 -11.14 7.69
C THR A 94 5.96 -11.98 6.54
N PRO A 95 6.80 -12.56 5.66
CA PRO A 95 6.30 -13.46 4.62
C PRO A 95 5.57 -14.71 5.12
N ALA A 96 5.73 -15.08 6.40
CA ALA A 96 5.00 -16.19 7.02
C ALA A 96 3.58 -15.81 7.45
N ASP A 97 3.28 -14.50 7.50
CA ASP A 97 1.99 -14.00 7.96
C ASP A 97 0.97 -13.99 6.82
N SER A 98 -0.22 -14.51 7.09
CA SER A 98 -1.32 -14.39 6.15
C SER A 98 -2.04 -13.06 6.33
N TRP A 99 -2.06 -12.23 5.30
CA TRP A 99 -2.89 -11.02 5.29
C TRP A 99 -4.39 -11.35 5.28
N THR A 100 -4.78 -12.55 4.85
CA THR A 100 -6.19 -12.97 4.82
C THR A 100 -6.75 -13.26 6.21
N SER A 101 -5.91 -13.41 7.24
CA SER A 101 -6.36 -13.54 8.62
C SER A 101 -6.43 -12.19 9.35
N LEU A 102 -6.25 -11.07 8.65
CA LEU A 102 -6.41 -9.74 9.23
C LEU A 102 -7.90 -9.51 9.55
N GLN A 103 -8.26 -9.24 10.80
CA GLN A 103 -9.63 -8.86 11.16
C GLN A 103 -9.86 -7.36 10.98
N ALA A 104 -8.91 -6.53 11.41
CA ALA A 104 -8.99 -5.08 11.31
C ALA A 104 -7.62 -4.42 11.37
N LEU A 105 -7.55 -3.18 10.91
CA LEU A 105 -6.46 -2.26 11.19
C LEU A 105 -6.91 -1.22 12.21
N GLU A 106 -6.12 -1.05 13.26
CA GLU A 106 -6.29 0.03 14.22
C GLU A 106 -5.25 1.10 13.93
N VAL A 107 -5.74 2.31 13.66
CA VAL A 107 -4.90 3.45 13.31
C VAL A 107 -5.05 4.49 14.39
N THR A 108 -3.93 4.96 14.93
CA THR A 108 -3.89 6.04 15.92
C THR A 108 -2.97 7.14 15.42
N LEU A 109 -3.48 8.37 15.44
CA LEU A 109 -2.78 9.58 15.04
C LEU A 109 -2.84 10.59 16.18
N THR A 110 -1.69 11.13 16.58
CA THR A 110 -1.59 12.20 17.57
C THR A 110 -0.99 13.43 16.92
N GLY A 111 -1.70 14.55 17.03
CA GLY A 111 -1.25 15.85 16.57
C GLY A 111 -1.09 16.85 17.71
N ARG A 112 -0.21 17.82 17.51
CA ARG A 112 0.12 18.87 18.48
C ARG A 112 0.29 20.19 17.73
N THR A 113 -0.51 21.19 18.11
CA THR A 113 -0.43 22.54 17.54
C THR A 113 -0.51 23.60 18.64
N THR A 114 -0.23 24.86 18.30
CA THR A 114 -0.35 26.00 19.22
C THR A 114 -1.32 27.00 18.66
N VAL A 115 -2.37 27.31 19.41
CA VAL A 115 -3.38 28.31 19.04
C VAL A 115 -3.42 29.37 20.13
N ARG A 116 -3.14 30.62 19.77
CA ARG A 116 -3.11 31.76 20.72
C ARG A 116 -2.17 31.52 21.92
N GLY A 117 -1.02 30.93 21.66
CA GLY A 117 -0.02 30.62 22.69
C GLY A 117 -0.36 29.44 23.60
N GLN A 118 -1.52 28.81 23.41
CA GLN A 118 -1.90 27.59 24.11
C GLN A 118 -1.64 26.38 23.24
N GLU A 119 -1.01 25.37 23.83
CA GLU A 119 -0.83 24.08 23.18
C GLU A 119 -2.12 23.28 23.19
N ILE A 120 -2.45 22.74 22.02
CA ILE A 120 -3.56 21.81 21.82
C ILE A 120 -2.98 20.51 21.29
N ARG A 121 -3.17 19.44 22.08
CA ARG A 121 -2.84 18.08 21.69
C ARG A 121 -4.12 17.29 21.47
N ARG A 122 -4.22 16.56 20.37
CA ARG A 122 -5.37 15.71 20.04
C ARG A 122 -4.90 14.36 19.57
N THR A 123 -5.60 13.32 20.01
CA THR A 123 -5.41 11.96 19.52
C THR A 123 -6.71 11.48 18.90
N PHE A 124 -6.60 10.92 17.69
CA PHE A 124 -7.67 10.26 16.99
C PHE A 124 -7.29 8.79 16.81
N SER A 125 -8.22 7.90 17.13
CA SER A 125 -8.08 6.46 16.90
C SER A 125 -9.28 5.95 16.13
N THR A 126 -9.04 5.11 15.14
CA THR A 126 -10.09 4.48 14.35
C THR A 126 -9.76 3.03 14.04
N ARG A 127 -10.79 2.27 13.71
CA ARG A 127 -10.70 0.87 13.27
C ARG A 127 -11.22 0.76 11.84
N LEU A 128 -10.41 0.17 10.98
CA LEU A 128 -10.68 -0.01 9.55
C LEU A 128 -10.79 -1.51 9.23
N PHE A 129 -11.78 -1.86 8.42
CA PHE A 129 -12.02 -3.25 8.01
C PHE A 129 -11.67 -3.39 6.52
N PRO A 130 -10.60 -4.12 6.17
CA PRO A 130 -10.23 -4.34 4.77
C PRO A 130 -11.35 -5.05 4.00
N ARG A 131 -11.58 -4.63 2.75
CA ARG A 131 -12.70 -5.12 1.95
C ARG A 131 -12.55 -6.55 1.41
N ASN A 132 -11.34 -7.12 1.44
CA ASN A 132 -11.03 -8.40 0.75
C ASN A 132 -10.60 -9.54 1.70
N ILE A 133 -10.84 -9.41 3.00
CA ILE A 133 -10.50 -10.47 3.98
C ILE A 133 -11.38 -11.72 3.77
N LEU A 134 -12.54 -11.57 3.13
CA LEU A 134 -13.50 -12.64 2.87
C LEU A 134 -13.34 -13.28 1.47
N SER A 135 -12.34 -12.88 0.69
CA SER A 135 -12.05 -13.47 -0.62
C SER A 135 -11.18 -14.72 -0.44
N ASN A 136 -11.77 -15.80 0.06
CA ASN A 136 -11.20 -17.16 -0.02
C ASN A 136 -11.86 -17.93 -1.16
#